data_AF-A0A7U3V1Q3-F1
#
_entry.id   AF-A0A7U3V1Q3-F1
#
_cell.length_a   1.000
_cell.length_b   1.000
_cell.length_c   1.000
_cell.angle_alpha   90.00
_cell.angle_beta   90.00
_cell.angle_gamma   90.00
#
_symmetry.space_group_name_H-M   'P 1'
#
loop_
_entity.id
_entity.type
_entity.pdbx_description
1 polymer ?
#
loop_
_entity_poly.entity_id
_entity_poly.type
_entity_poly.pdbx_seq_one_letter_code
_entity_poly.pdbx_strand_id
1 'polypeptide(L)' 'MKPEHEIYVDGAMSISLRSGVAKIDFYQALGMIDGNEGQEQKEIRKVSQRFVMPVAGLFELNGILEKVLKAIKDSDTS' A
#
# COMPACT_ATOMS: atom_id res chain seq x y z
N MET A 1 -5.18 23.80 -0.98
CA MET A 1 -3.90 23.58 -1.68
C MET A 1 -3.49 22.15 -1.35
N LYS A 2 -3.46 21.22 -2.31
CA LYS A 2 -2.91 19.88 -2.05
C LYS A 2 -1.40 20.03 -1.85
N PRO A 3 -0.76 19.36 -0.87
CA PRO A 3 0.67 19.44 -0.70
C PRO A 3 1.36 18.98 -1.99
N GLU A 4 2.27 19.78 -2.52
CA GLU A 4 2.92 19.56 -3.83
C GLU A 4 3.77 18.26 -3.89
N HIS A 5 3.90 17.55 -2.77
CA HIS A 5 4.73 16.34 -2.63
C HIS A 5 3.97 15.10 -2.12
N GLU A 6 2.63 15.11 -2.10
CA GLU A 6 1.87 13.91 -1.76
C GLU A 6 1.73 12.98 -2.96
N ILE A 7 2.26 11.76 -2.83
CA ILE A 7 2.12 10.72 -3.85
C ILE A 7 0.94 9.82 -3.46
N TYR A 8 -0.06 9.76 -4.35
CA TYR A 8 -1.25 8.94 -4.19
C TYR A 8 -1.13 7.63 -4.98
N VAL A 9 -1.48 6.53 -4.33
CA VAL A 9 -1.49 5.18 -4.89
C VAL A 9 -2.83 4.51 -4.56
N ASP A 10 -3.28 3.60 -5.41
CA ASP A 10 -4.60 2.96 -5.26
C ASP A 10 -4.54 1.74 -4.33
N GLY A 11 -3.36 1.14 -4.16
CA GLY A 11 -3.17 0.03 -3.24
C GLY A 11 -1.76 -0.54 -3.24
N ALA A 12 -1.54 -1.53 -2.37
CA ALA A 12 -0.33 -2.32 -2.35
C ALA A 12 -0.46 -3.52 -3.30
N MET A 13 0.53 -3.71 -4.16
CA MET A 13 0.61 -4.82 -5.12
C MET A 13 1.38 -6.01 -4.55
N SER A 14 2.50 -5.75 -3.87
CA SER A 14 3.32 -6.82 -3.28
C SER A 14 4.12 -6.34 -2.08
N ILE A 15 4.44 -7.27 -1.20
CA ILE A 15 5.39 -7.09 -0.11
C ILE A 15 6.42 -8.22 -0.21
N SER A 16 7.70 -7.87 -0.18
CA SER A 16 8.79 -8.85 -0.20
C SER A 16 9.87 -8.50 0.81
N LEU A 17 10.54 -9.53 1.31
CA LEU A 17 11.60 -9.41 2.31
C LEU A 17 12.78 -10.27 1.88
N ARG A 18 13.95 -9.65 1.69
CA ARG A 18 15.17 -10.36 1.31
C ARG A 18 16.37 -9.69 1.93
N SER A 19 17.25 -10.48 2.54
CA SER A 19 18.53 -10.00 3.12
C SER A 19 18.36 -8.81 4.07
N GLY A 20 17.33 -8.86 4.94
CA GLY A 20 17.08 -7.78 5.92
C GLY A 20 16.52 -6.48 5.32
N VAL A 21 16.08 -6.50 4.06
CA VAL A 21 15.43 -5.37 3.38
C VAL A 21 14.00 -5.75 3.01
N ALA A 22 13.05 -4.91 3.42
CA ALA A 22 11.65 -4.97 3.03
C ALA A 22 11.40 -4.08 1.81
N LYS A 23 10.59 -4.56 0.87
CA LYS A 23 10.12 -3.82 -0.29
C LYS A 23 8.61 -3.93 -0.37
N ILE A 24 7.95 -2.78 -0.52
CA ILE A 24 6.50 -2.68 -0.71
C ILE A 24 6.27 -2.02 -2.06
N ASP A 25 5.62 -2.73 -2.97
CA ASP A 25 5.22 -2.20 -4.26
C ASP A 25 3.79 -1.70 -4.17
N PHE A 26 3.56 -0.48 -4.61
CA PHE A 26 2.24 0.11 -4.74
C PHE A 26 1.86 0.24 -6.22
N TYR A 27 0.57 0.17 -6.49
CA TYR A 27 0.04 0.29 -7.84
C TYR A 27 -0.88 1.48 -8.03
N GLN A 28 -1.04 1.86 -9.30
CA GLN A 28 -2.16 2.65 -9.79
C GLN A 28 -2.98 1.79 -10.75
N ALA A 29 -4.30 1.86 -10.64
CA ALA A 29 -5.24 1.23 -11.56
C ALA A 29 -5.27 2.06 -12.86
N LEU A 30 -5.11 1.39 -14.00
CA LEU A 30 -5.14 2.04 -15.31
C LEU A 30 -6.50 1.86 -16.03
N GLY A 31 -7.42 1.11 -15.42
CA GLY A 31 -8.74 0.79 -15.97
C GLY A 31 -8.97 -0.72 -16.08
N MET A 32 -10.09 -1.08 -16.70
CA MET A 32 -10.52 -2.45 -16.94
C MET A 32 -10.21 -2.84 -18.39
N ILE A 33 -9.76 -4.07 -18.61
CA ILE A 33 -9.77 -4.70 -19.94
C ILE A 33 -10.98 -5.64 -19.97
N ASP A 34 -11.83 -5.46 -20.97
CA ASP A 34 -12.84 -6.45 -21.31
C ASP A 34 -12.15 -7.73 -21.78
N GLY A 35 -12.39 -8.82 -21.05
CA GLY A 35 -12.01 -10.14 -21.52
C GLY A 35 -12.75 -10.45 -22.82
N ASN A 36 -12.08 -11.10 -23.78
CA ASN A 36 -12.78 -11.66 -24.94
C ASN A 36 -13.89 -12.62 -24.47
N GLU A 37 -14.96 -12.74 -25.27
CA GLU A 37 -16.18 -13.53 -25.01
C GLU A 37 -15.97 -14.69 -24.00
N GLY A 38 -16.50 -14.53 -22.78
CA GLY A 38 -16.46 -15.54 -21.73
C GLY A 38 -15.34 -15.38 -20.69
N GLN A 39 -14.46 -14.38 -20.79
CA GLN A 39 -13.48 -14.05 -19.76
C GLN A 39 -13.95 -12.89 -18.87
N GLU A 40 -13.72 -13.01 -17.56
CA GLU A 40 -14.00 -11.94 -16.59
C GLU A 40 -13.20 -10.68 -16.93
N GLN A 41 -13.82 -9.51 -16.73
CA GLN A 41 -13.13 -8.22 -16.79
C GLN A 41 -11.96 -8.24 -15.80
N LYS A 42 -10.77 -7.83 -16.27
CA LYS A 42 -9.57 -7.75 -15.44
C LYS A 42 -9.11 -6.32 -15.29
N GLU A 43 -8.89 -5.91 -14.05
CA GLU A 43 -8.29 -4.62 -13.73
C GLU A 43 -6.80 -4.62 -14.10
N ILE A 44 -6.37 -3.63 -14.88
CA ILE A 44 -4.95 -3.39 -15.15
C ILE A 44 -4.37 -2.61 -14.00
N ARG A 45 -3.33 -3.16 -13.38
CA ARG A 45 -2.55 -2.51 -12.34
C ARG A 45 -1.13 -2.26 -12.82
N LYS A 46 -0.63 -1.04 -12.63
CA LYS A 46 0.76 -0.68 -12.90
C LYS A 46 1.46 -0.31 -11.61
N VAL A 47 2.65 -0.88 -11.37
CA VAL A 47 3.51 -0.44 -10.26
C VAL A 47 3.85 1.04 -10.46
N SER A 48 3.41 1.86 -9.52
CA SER A 48 3.59 3.31 -9.56
C SER A 48 4.68 3.76 -8.59
N GLN A 49 4.81 3.09 -7.44
CA GLN A 49 5.76 3.43 -6.40
C GLN A 49 6.33 2.17 -5.74
N ARG A 50 7.56 2.28 -5.24
CA ARG A 50 8.20 1.25 -4.43
C ARG A 50 8.80 1.89 -3.20
N PHE A 51 8.37 1.42 -2.03
CA PHE A 51 9.01 1.77 -0.78
C PHE A 51 10.03 0.69 -0.40
N VAL A 52 11.26 1.09 -0.10
CA VAL A 52 12.34 0.18 0.29
C VAL A 52 12.87 0.62 1.64
N MET A 53 12.92 -0.29 2.60
CA MET A 53 13.43 0.02 3.94
C MET A 53 14.13 -1.19 4.57
N PRO A 54 15.05 -0.99 5.51
CA PRO A 54 15.50 -2.06 6.39
C PRO A 54 14.31 -2.66 7.15
N VAL A 55 14.38 -3.95 7.44
CA VAL A 55 13.31 -4.65 8.19
C VAL A 55 13.10 -4.05 9.58
N ALA A 56 14.14 -3.51 10.20
CA ALA A 56 14.01 -2.77 11.46
C ALA A 56 13.04 -1.57 11.33
N GLY A 57 13.07 -0.85 10.21
CA GLY A 57 12.14 0.25 9.96
C GLY A 57 10.68 -0.22 9.81
N LEU A 58 10.46 -1.45 9.33
CA LEU A 58 9.12 -2.05 9.27
C LEU A 58 8.58 -2.35 10.67
N PHE A 59 9.44 -2.81 11.58
CA PHE A 59 9.07 -3.02 12.98
C PHE A 59 8.69 -1.71 13.68
N GLU A 60 9.46 -0.65 13.46
CA GLU A 60 9.15 0.68 13.99
C GLU A 60 7.81 1.20 13.44
N LEU A 61 7.58 1.05 12.14
CA LEU A 61 6.31 1.43 11.51
C LEU A 61 5.13 0.67 12.11
N ASN A 62 5.27 -0.64 12.35
CA ASN A 62 4.23 -1.43 13.02
C ASN A 62 3.90 -0.87 14.42
N GLY A 63 4.92 -0.56 15.22
CA GLY A 63 4.71 0.02 16.55
C GLY A 63 4.02 1.40 16.53
N ILE A 64 4.27 2.21 15.50
CA ILE A 64 3.54 3.47 15.29
C ILE A 64 2.07 3.18 14.96
N LEU A 65 1.81 2.25 14.03
CA LEU A 65 0.46 1.89 13.61
C LEU A 65 -0.37 1.30 14.77
N GLU A 66 0.23 0.45 15.61
CA GLU A 66 -0.43 -0.08 16.81
C GLU A 66 -0.88 1.03 17.78
N LYS A 67 -0.04 2.05 17.98
CA LYS A 67 -0.39 3.22 18.80
C LYS A 67 -1.55 4.01 18.21
N VAL A 68 -1.55 4.21 16.89
CA VAL A 68 -2.65 4.90 16.18
C VAL A 68 -3.94 4.09 16.30
N LEU A 69 -3.89 2.78 16.07
CA LEU A 69 -5.06 1.90 16.20
C LEU A 69 -5.62 1.91 17.62
N LYS A 70 -4.76 1.93 18.64
CA LYS A 70 -5.19 2.06 20.03
C LYS A 70 -5.90 3.40 20.25
N ALA A 71 -5.32 4.51 19.79
CA ALA A 71 -5.93 5.83 19.94
C ALA A 71 -7.31 5.92 19.28
N ILE A 72 -7.48 5.32 18.09
CA ILE A 72 -8.78 5.27 17.40
C ILE A 72 -9.82 4.47 18.20
N LYS A 73 -9.44 3.31 18.74
CA LYS A 73 -10.35 2.50 19.56
C LYS A 73 -10.79 3.22 20.84
N ASP A 74 -9.86 3.91 21.49
CA ASP A 74 -10.13 4.64 22.72
C ASP A 74 -11.03 5.87 22.43
N SER A 75 -10.94 6.47 21.23
CA SER A 75 -11.83 7.55 20.80
C SER A 75 -13.24 7.10 20.40
N ASP A 76 -13.41 5.90 19.85
CA ASP A 76 -14.73 5.36 19.48
C ASP A 76 -15.53 4.83 20.68
N THR A 77 -14.88 4.71 21.85
CA THR A 77 -15.49 4.23 23.11
C THR A 77 -15.73 5.34 24.15
N SER A 78 -15.50 6.61 23.78
CA SER A 78 -15.75 7.80 24.60
C SER A 78 -16.93 8.60 24.06
#